data_AF-A0AAD9B937-F1
#
_entry.id   AF-A0AAD9B937-F1
#
_cell.length_a   1.000
_cell.length_b   1.000
_cell.length_c   1.000
_cell.angle_alpha   90.00
_cell.angle_beta   90.00
_cell.angle_gamma   90.00
#
_symmetry.space_group_name_H-M   'P 1'
#
loop_
_entity.id
_entity.type
_entity.pdbx_description
1 polymer ?
#
loop_
_entity_poly.entity_id
_entity_poly.type
_entity_poly.pdbx_seq_one_letter_code
_entity_poly.pdbx_strand_id
1 'polypeptide(L)'
;MTTGRKQTVTLLKKKMQRRLLTDTRKNLHRKFLSEHIGQVSYTSFCRLRPFWVVTPSSSDRDTCLCKKHENLQFMANALQSQGLLSSRNIEEMSEATMCDPKAKVCAYGECSECLLTCHPMLTIPGEENIRLSQWMTEKITKDEKVSTITVKREITTTQHDLNTDFQERLLHFKRHVFNINWQFNAYRELRRSLKHNESLLHIDFSENYSCKYSQEIQSVHFGGSHQQASLHTGVLYTAGGQAPHTFCSISPSRRHDPVAIWAHLDPILKVVRERHPQVSILHFFSDGPATQYRQKGNFFYLSTEPYKCGFKEIRWNFFEASHGKGAPDGVGGVLKRSADRIVAHGGDIPDAQSLYDKLKSLDTSVELFFVPERDIESKTQVPAIAALSVCTAMA
;
A
#
# COMPACT_ATOMS: atom_id res chain seq x y z
N MET A 1 -5.66 -11.25 1.54
CA MET A 1 -6.77 -11.25 0.57
C MET A 1 -7.65 -10.00 0.61
N THR A 2 -7.41 -9.06 -0.31
CA THR A 2 -8.35 -7.98 -0.64
C THR A 2 -8.91 -8.22 -2.03
N THR A 3 -10.23 -8.16 -2.20
CA THR A 3 -10.88 -8.42 -3.49
C THR A 3 -10.60 -7.32 -4.50
N GLY A 4 -10.42 -7.68 -5.76
CA GLY A 4 -10.25 -6.72 -6.85
C GLY A 4 -11.47 -5.80 -7.06
N ARG A 5 -11.26 -4.66 -7.72
CA ARG A 5 -12.28 -3.62 -7.93
C ARG A 5 -13.59 -4.12 -8.56
N LYS A 6 -13.52 -5.15 -9.41
CA LYS A 6 -14.66 -5.76 -10.12
C LYS A 6 -15.40 -6.83 -9.33
N GLN A 7 -14.90 -7.20 -8.15
CA GLN A 7 -15.46 -8.29 -7.36
C GLN A 7 -16.45 -7.71 -6.33
N THR A 8 -17.73 -7.65 -6.69
CA THR A 8 -18.82 -7.22 -5.80
C THR A 8 -19.89 -8.30 -5.70
N VAL A 9 -20.61 -8.34 -4.59
CA VAL A 9 -21.77 -9.23 -4.41
C VAL A 9 -23.02 -8.37 -4.27
N THR A 10 -24.07 -8.68 -5.01
CA THR A 10 -25.37 -8.01 -4.90
C THR A 10 -26.39 -9.02 -4.37
N LEU A 11 -27.08 -8.66 -3.29
CA LEU A 11 -28.21 -9.41 -2.78
C LEU A 11 -29.32 -8.42 -2.44
N LEU A 12 -30.57 -8.73 -2.83
CA LEU A 12 -31.74 -7.87 -2.59
C LEU A 12 -31.53 -6.40 -3.01
N LYS A 13 -31.01 -6.19 -4.23
CA LYS A 13 -30.65 -4.86 -4.79
C LYS A 13 -29.59 -4.07 -4.02
N LYS A 14 -29.02 -4.62 -2.94
CA LYS A 14 -27.91 -4.01 -2.21
C LYS A 14 -26.60 -4.54 -2.76
N LYS A 15 -25.86 -3.69 -3.47
CA LYS A 15 -24.53 -3.99 -4.00
C LYS A 15 -23.47 -3.68 -2.94
N MET A 16 -22.66 -4.68 -2.61
CA MET A 16 -21.62 -4.57 -1.58
C MET A 16 -20.28 -5.01 -2.16
N GLN A 17 -19.20 -4.39 -1.68
CA GLN A 17 -17.85 -4.84 -1.99
C GLN A 17 -17.66 -6.26 -1.43
N ARG A 18 -17.26 -7.19 -2.29
CA ARG A 18 -16.97 -8.56 -1.87
C ARG A 18 -15.85 -8.51 -0.82
N ARG A 19 -15.92 -9.33 0.21
CA ARG A 19 -14.87 -9.56 1.19
C ARG A 19 -14.61 -11.06 1.27
N LEU A 20 -13.35 -11.45 1.35
CA LEU A 20 -12.98 -12.87 1.36
C LEU A 20 -12.76 -13.32 2.79
N LEU A 21 -13.23 -14.52 3.11
CA LEU A 21 -12.87 -15.17 4.36
C LEU A 21 -11.37 -15.46 4.35
N THR A 22 -10.64 -14.93 5.33
CA THR A 22 -9.17 -15.06 5.43
C THR A 22 -8.70 -16.39 5.99
N ASP A 23 -9.62 -17.21 6.50
CA ASP A 23 -9.36 -18.51 7.13
C ASP A 23 -10.62 -19.38 7.01
N THR A 24 -10.53 -20.65 7.40
CA THR A 24 -11.69 -21.55 7.43
C THR A 24 -12.75 -21.01 8.41
N ARG A 25 -14.03 -21.23 8.09
CA ARG A 25 -15.13 -20.77 8.97
C ARG A 25 -15.03 -21.37 10.37
N LYS A 26 -14.49 -22.59 10.51
CA LYS A 26 -14.25 -23.24 11.80
C LYS A 26 -13.18 -22.49 12.62
N ASN A 27 -12.07 -22.10 12.00
CA ASN A 27 -11.02 -21.33 12.68
C ASN A 27 -11.49 -19.92 13.05
N LEU A 28 -12.20 -19.24 12.14
CA LEU A 28 -12.76 -17.92 12.41
C LEU A 28 -13.81 -17.95 13.52
N HIS A 29 -14.61 -19.02 13.60
CA HIS A 29 -15.56 -19.22 14.69
C HIS A 29 -14.83 -19.43 16.02
N ARG A 30 -13.76 -20.23 16.04
CA ARG A 30 -12.92 -20.41 17.24
C ARG A 30 -12.30 -19.09 17.72
N LYS A 31 -11.73 -18.30 16.79
CA LYS A 31 -11.18 -16.96 17.07
C LYS A 31 -12.26 -15.99 17.58
N PHE A 32 -13.44 -16.00 16.96
CA PHE A 32 -14.56 -15.16 17.40
C PHE A 32 -14.98 -15.46 18.84
N LEU A 33 -15.06 -16.75 19.20
CA LEU A 33 -15.37 -17.19 20.57
C LEU A 33 -14.27 -16.84 21.57
N SER A 34 -13.00 -16.78 21.17
CA SER A 34 -11.91 -16.37 22.07
C SER A 34 -11.86 -14.86 22.33
N GLU A 35 -12.43 -14.06 21.42
CA GLU A 35 -12.38 -12.58 21.50
C GLU A 35 -13.66 -11.97 22.11
N HIS A 36 -14.74 -12.73 22.26
CA HIS A 36 -16.04 -12.23 22.71
C HIS A 36 -16.63 -13.07 23.84
N ILE A 37 -17.26 -12.40 24.82
CA ILE A 37 -17.83 -13.03 26.03
C ILE A 37 -19.13 -13.83 25.75
N GLY A 38 -19.68 -13.74 24.54
CA GLY A 38 -20.94 -14.41 24.14
C GLY A 38 -20.75 -15.76 23.46
N GLN A 39 -21.63 -16.71 23.75
CA GLN A 39 -21.68 -17.99 23.04
C GLN A 39 -22.52 -17.89 21.76
N VAL A 40 -21.88 -18.02 20.61
CA VAL A 40 -22.55 -18.18 19.31
C VAL A 40 -22.26 -19.58 18.78
N SER A 41 -23.28 -20.36 18.44
CA SER A 41 -23.08 -21.68 17.81
C SER A 41 -22.44 -21.55 16.43
N TYR A 42 -21.66 -22.54 16.02
CA TYR A 42 -21.01 -22.55 14.69
C TYR A 42 -22.01 -22.32 13.55
N THR A 43 -23.19 -22.95 13.65
CA THR A 43 -24.29 -22.79 12.69
C THR A 43 -24.79 -21.35 12.63
N SER A 44 -25.00 -20.71 13.79
CA SER A 44 -25.44 -19.31 13.86
C SER A 44 -24.38 -18.36 13.32
N PHE A 45 -23.11 -18.58 13.66
CA PHE A 45 -21.97 -17.83 13.12
C PHE A 45 -21.92 -17.88 11.59
N CYS A 46 -22.10 -19.08 11.02
CA CYS A 46 -22.10 -19.26 9.57
C CYS A 46 -23.32 -18.61 8.89
N ARG A 47 -24.49 -18.62 9.54
CA ARG A 47 -25.74 -18.06 9.01
C ARG A 47 -25.77 -16.53 9.07
N LEU A 48 -25.25 -15.94 10.16
CA LEU A 48 -25.20 -14.49 10.36
C LEU A 48 -24.09 -13.80 9.56
N ARG A 49 -23.24 -14.58 8.90
CA ARG A 49 -22.23 -14.06 7.99
C ARG A 49 -22.89 -13.15 6.94
N PRO A 50 -22.45 -11.89 6.81
CA PRO A 50 -22.98 -10.99 5.80
C PRO A 50 -22.80 -11.57 4.38
N PHE A 51 -23.79 -11.36 3.51
CA PHE A 51 -23.79 -11.98 2.18
C PHE A 51 -22.60 -11.58 1.29
N TRP A 52 -21.99 -10.43 1.58
CA TRP A 52 -20.81 -9.94 0.87
C TRP A 52 -19.49 -10.52 1.37
N VAL A 53 -19.50 -11.34 2.43
CA VAL A 53 -18.34 -12.09 2.93
C VAL A 53 -18.40 -13.52 2.38
N VAL A 54 -17.53 -13.83 1.43
CA VAL A 54 -17.59 -15.08 0.65
C VAL A 54 -16.29 -15.88 0.73
N THR A 55 -16.37 -17.15 0.37
CA THR A 55 -15.20 -18.02 0.29
C THR A 55 -14.36 -17.61 -0.93
N PRO A 56 -13.01 -17.61 -0.84
CA PRO A 56 -12.15 -17.38 -2.00
C PRO A 56 -12.24 -18.51 -3.05
N SER A 57 -12.18 -18.13 -4.33
CA SER A 57 -12.00 -19.00 -5.50
C SER A 57 -10.59 -18.86 -6.08
N SER A 58 -10.21 -19.70 -7.05
CA SER A 58 -8.88 -19.64 -7.71
C SER A 58 -8.57 -18.27 -8.35
N SER A 59 -9.59 -17.56 -8.80
CA SER A 59 -9.51 -16.17 -9.31
C SER A 59 -9.29 -15.11 -8.23
N ASP A 60 -9.35 -15.48 -6.94
CA ASP A 60 -9.11 -14.61 -5.79
C ASP A 60 -7.70 -14.73 -5.23
N ARG A 61 -6.77 -15.22 -6.05
CA ARG A 61 -5.36 -15.32 -5.72
C ARG A 61 -4.88 -14.00 -5.12
N ASP A 62 -4.11 -14.10 -4.04
CA ASP A 62 -3.51 -12.93 -3.41
C ASP A 62 -2.68 -12.13 -4.42
N THR A 63 -3.12 -10.91 -4.68
CA THR A 63 -2.50 -9.94 -5.56
C THR A 63 -2.02 -8.78 -4.69
N CYS A 64 -0.75 -8.39 -4.83
CA CYS A 64 -0.04 -7.41 -3.99
C CYS A 64 0.30 -7.89 -2.56
N LEU A 65 1.04 -9.00 -2.46
CA LEU A 65 1.65 -9.45 -1.22
C LEU A 65 3.00 -8.76 -0.98
N CYS A 66 3.38 -8.62 0.27
CA CYS A 66 4.70 -8.09 0.64
C CYS A 66 5.77 -9.16 0.36
N LYS A 67 6.76 -8.83 -0.48
CA LYS A 67 7.90 -9.72 -0.80
C LYS A 67 8.60 -10.26 0.45
N LYS A 68 8.72 -9.45 1.52
CA LYS A 68 9.35 -9.86 2.79
C LYS A 68 8.56 -10.98 3.48
N HIS A 69 7.24 -10.83 3.59
CA HIS A 69 6.36 -11.85 4.16
C HIS A 69 6.39 -13.13 3.31
N GLU A 70 6.19 -13.00 1.99
CA GLU A 70 6.10 -14.16 1.10
C GLU A 70 7.39 -14.97 1.05
N ASN A 71 8.53 -14.32 0.92
CA ASN A 71 9.82 -15.03 0.86
C ASN A 71 10.11 -15.73 2.19
N LEU A 72 9.89 -15.05 3.33
CA LEU A 72 10.10 -15.67 4.63
C LEU A 72 9.13 -16.84 4.86
N GLN A 73 7.88 -16.71 4.39
CA GLN A 73 6.90 -17.78 4.43
C GLN A 73 7.32 -18.99 3.57
N PHE A 74 7.90 -18.77 2.39
CA PHE A 74 8.43 -19.87 1.58
C PHE A 74 9.56 -20.61 2.30
N MET A 75 10.45 -19.90 3.00
CA MET A 75 11.52 -20.51 3.78
C MET A 75 10.97 -21.31 4.97
N ALA A 76 10.03 -20.74 5.73
CA ALA A 76 9.37 -21.45 6.84
C ALA A 76 8.64 -22.71 6.36
N ASN A 77 7.94 -22.64 5.22
CA ASN A 77 7.28 -23.79 4.62
C ASN A 77 8.28 -24.89 4.23
N ALA A 78 9.41 -24.51 3.64
CA ALA A 78 10.44 -25.45 3.21
C ALA A 78 11.10 -26.12 4.42
N LEU A 79 11.57 -25.35 5.40
CA LEU A 79 12.16 -25.87 6.65
C LEU A 79 11.19 -26.78 7.41
N GLN A 80 9.92 -26.40 7.53
CA GLN A 80 8.91 -27.24 8.18
C GLN A 80 8.65 -28.54 7.42
N SER A 81 8.69 -28.52 6.08
CA SER A 81 8.51 -29.73 5.28
C SER A 81 9.63 -30.75 5.46
N GLN A 82 10.82 -30.31 5.89
CA GLN A 82 11.96 -31.17 6.25
C GLN A 82 11.93 -31.57 7.74
N GLY A 83 10.89 -31.19 8.49
CA GLY A 83 10.81 -31.47 9.92
C GLY A 83 11.72 -30.61 10.80
N LEU A 84 12.32 -29.54 10.26
CA LEU A 84 13.21 -28.63 11.02
C LEU A 84 12.44 -27.64 11.88
N LEU A 85 11.19 -27.33 11.53
CA LEU A 85 10.31 -26.40 12.25
C LEU A 85 9.03 -27.08 12.70
N SER A 86 8.48 -26.66 13.83
CA SER A 86 7.20 -27.14 14.37
C SER A 86 5.98 -26.46 13.73
N SER A 87 6.13 -25.19 13.32
CA SER A 87 5.08 -24.36 12.75
C SER A 87 5.51 -23.82 11.38
N ARG A 88 4.60 -23.13 10.71
CA ARG A 88 4.86 -22.32 9.51
C ARG A 88 4.51 -20.84 9.75
N ASN A 89 4.01 -20.49 10.94
CA ASN A 89 3.53 -19.15 11.25
C ASN A 89 4.72 -18.21 11.54
N ILE A 90 5.12 -17.42 10.54
CA ILE A 90 6.31 -16.56 10.64
C ILE A 90 6.12 -15.41 11.64
N GLU A 91 4.88 -14.97 11.90
CA GLU A 91 4.57 -13.97 12.91
C GLU A 91 4.78 -14.53 14.32
N GLU A 92 4.24 -15.71 14.63
CA GLU A 92 4.46 -16.39 15.92
C GLU A 92 5.95 -16.67 16.14
N MET A 93 6.65 -17.14 15.09
CA MET A 93 8.09 -17.39 15.15
C MET A 93 8.88 -16.12 15.44
N SER A 94 8.51 -15.02 14.80
CA SER A 94 9.12 -13.71 14.99
C SER A 94 8.91 -13.22 16.42
N GLU A 95 7.68 -13.30 16.93
CA GLU A 95 7.33 -12.92 18.30
C GLU A 95 8.09 -13.74 19.36
N ALA A 96 8.27 -15.04 19.14
CA ALA A 96 9.01 -15.92 20.04
C ALA A 96 10.51 -15.56 20.17
N THR A 97 11.05 -14.76 19.25
CA THR A 97 12.45 -14.28 19.30
C THR A 97 12.61 -12.89 19.94
N MET A 98 11.58 -12.40 20.65
CA MET A 98 11.59 -11.10 21.34
C MET A 98 11.13 -11.24 22.79
N CYS A 99 11.73 -10.48 23.71
CA CYS A 99 11.23 -10.37 25.08
C CYS A 99 9.86 -9.68 25.13
N ASP A 100 9.69 -8.61 24.35
CA ASP A 100 8.43 -7.89 24.20
C ASP A 100 8.24 -7.45 22.74
N PRO A 101 7.28 -8.04 22.01
CA PRO A 101 6.95 -7.66 20.63
C PRO A 101 6.48 -6.21 20.46
N LYS A 102 6.03 -5.55 21.54
CA LYS A 102 5.60 -4.14 21.54
C LYS A 102 6.73 -3.17 21.86
N ALA A 103 7.87 -3.66 22.32
CA ALA A 103 9.03 -2.82 22.61
C ALA A 103 9.85 -2.59 21.34
N LYS A 104 10.00 -1.31 20.97
CA LYS A 104 10.82 -0.92 19.79
C LYS A 104 12.24 -1.49 19.87
N VAL A 105 12.85 -1.44 21.05
CA VAL A 105 14.21 -1.95 21.28
C VAL A 105 14.35 -3.44 20.97
N CYS A 106 13.34 -4.25 21.26
CA CYS A 106 13.33 -5.67 20.91
C CYS A 106 13.17 -5.87 19.39
N ALA A 107 12.18 -5.19 18.80
CA ALA A 107 11.87 -5.32 17.38
C ALA A 107 12.99 -4.81 16.46
N TYR A 108 13.78 -3.84 16.91
CA TYR A 108 14.87 -3.24 16.15
C TYR A 108 16.21 -3.97 16.31
N GLY A 109 16.30 -4.96 17.20
CA GLY A 109 17.57 -5.64 17.50
C GLY A 109 18.52 -4.78 18.33
N GLU A 110 17.99 -4.04 19.30
CA GLU A 110 18.76 -3.17 20.21
C GLU A 110 18.69 -3.68 21.68
N CYS A 111 17.88 -4.70 21.96
CA CYS A 111 17.72 -5.30 23.28
C CYS A 111 18.81 -6.34 23.58
N SER A 112 19.60 -6.15 24.65
CA SER A 112 20.66 -7.08 25.06
C SER A 112 20.18 -8.51 25.29
N GLU A 113 18.95 -8.66 25.80
CA GLU A 113 18.40 -9.95 26.21
C GLU A 113 17.95 -10.83 25.04
N CYS A 114 17.41 -10.22 23.97
CA CYS A 114 16.87 -10.97 22.83
C CYS A 114 17.62 -10.75 21.50
N LEU A 115 18.70 -9.96 21.50
CA LEU A 115 19.47 -9.68 20.27
C LEU A 115 19.99 -10.96 19.61
N LEU A 116 20.43 -11.92 20.41
CA LEU A 116 21.01 -13.18 19.94
C LEU A 116 19.98 -14.33 19.91
N THR A 117 18.70 -14.05 20.18
CA THR A 117 17.67 -15.09 20.19
C THR A 117 17.29 -15.48 18.76
N CYS A 118 17.58 -16.74 18.42
CA CYS A 118 17.12 -17.40 17.21
C CYS A 118 15.87 -18.24 17.48
N HIS A 119 15.04 -18.46 16.45
CA HIS A 119 13.96 -19.43 16.56
C HIS A 119 14.54 -20.84 16.67
N PRO A 120 14.13 -21.67 17.64
CA PRO A 120 14.67 -23.01 17.81
C PRO A 120 14.34 -23.92 16.63
N MET A 121 15.33 -24.70 16.18
CA MET A 121 15.11 -25.81 15.24
C MET A 121 14.80 -27.09 16.00
N LEU A 122 13.95 -27.96 15.43
CA LEU A 122 13.64 -29.27 15.99
C LEU A 122 14.79 -30.27 15.84
N THR A 123 15.55 -30.13 14.76
CA THR A 123 16.74 -30.95 14.45
C THR A 123 17.86 -30.05 13.95
N ILE A 124 19.10 -30.55 13.98
CA ILE A 124 20.26 -29.81 13.46
C ILE A 124 20.15 -29.77 11.93
N PRO A 125 20.12 -28.58 11.29
CA PRO A 125 20.12 -28.48 9.84
C PRO A 125 21.40 -29.08 9.25
N GLY A 126 21.25 -29.99 8.29
CA GLY A 126 22.37 -30.62 7.59
C GLY A 126 22.77 -29.90 6.30
N GLU A 127 23.60 -30.57 5.50
CA GLU A 127 24.02 -30.11 4.16
C GLU A 127 23.12 -30.63 3.04
N GLU A 128 21.96 -31.21 3.39
CA GLU A 128 21.02 -31.73 2.41
C GLU A 128 20.40 -30.61 1.58
N ASN A 129 20.27 -30.86 0.27
CA ASN A 129 19.67 -29.90 -0.64
C ASN A 129 18.16 -29.80 -0.42
N ILE A 130 17.67 -28.56 -0.34
CA ILE A 130 16.26 -28.21 -0.24
C ILE A 130 15.88 -27.25 -1.36
N ARG A 131 14.68 -27.45 -1.91
CA ARG A 131 14.10 -26.57 -2.94
C ARG A 131 13.03 -25.69 -2.34
N LEU A 132 13.02 -24.43 -2.73
CA LEU A 132 11.98 -23.49 -2.36
C LEU A 132 11.70 -22.48 -3.46
N SER A 133 10.51 -21.89 -3.39
CA SER A 133 10.18 -20.72 -4.20
C SER A 133 10.71 -19.44 -3.56
N GLN A 134 11.12 -18.48 -4.38
CA GLN A 134 11.49 -17.15 -3.92
C GLN A 134 11.13 -16.08 -4.95
N TRP A 135 10.58 -14.96 -4.49
CA TRP A 135 10.49 -13.74 -5.29
C TRP A 135 11.84 -13.03 -5.30
N MET A 136 12.35 -12.73 -6.49
CA MET A 136 13.63 -12.05 -6.68
C MET A 136 13.50 -10.92 -7.70
N THR A 137 14.43 -9.98 -7.62
CA THR A 137 14.46 -8.79 -8.48
C THR A 137 15.65 -8.93 -9.40
N GLU A 138 15.40 -8.99 -10.70
CA GLU A 138 16.40 -9.23 -11.75
C GLU A 138 16.47 -8.00 -12.67
N LYS A 139 17.67 -7.66 -13.14
CA LYS A 139 17.86 -6.68 -14.21
C LYS A 139 17.87 -7.43 -15.53
N ILE A 140 16.94 -7.09 -16.42
CA ILE A 140 16.92 -7.57 -17.80
C ILE A 140 17.33 -6.43 -18.74
N THR A 141 18.21 -6.74 -19.68
CA THR A 141 18.55 -5.80 -20.75
C THR A 141 17.78 -6.23 -22.00
N LYS A 142 16.93 -5.35 -22.50
CA LYS A 142 16.23 -5.55 -23.78
C LYS A 142 16.40 -4.27 -24.60
N ASP A 143 16.92 -4.41 -25.82
CA ASP A 143 17.12 -3.28 -26.74
C ASP A 143 17.89 -2.11 -26.09
N GLU A 144 19.05 -2.40 -25.46
CA GLU A 144 19.92 -1.46 -24.72
C GLU A 144 19.28 -0.76 -23.49
N LYS A 145 18.01 -1.04 -23.19
CA LYS A 145 17.34 -0.56 -21.97
C LYS A 145 17.43 -1.60 -20.86
N VAL A 146 18.03 -1.21 -19.75
CA VAL A 146 18.04 -2.00 -18.51
C VAL A 146 16.71 -1.78 -17.78
N SER A 147 15.90 -2.83 -17.71
CA SER A 147 14.65 -2.85 -16.95
C SER A 147 14.79 -3.77 -15.75
N THR A 148 14.21 -3.39 -14.62
CA THR A 148 14.18 -4.24 -13.42
C THR A 148 12.84 -4.96 -13.35
N ILE A 149 12.85 -6.29 -13.29
CA ILE A 149 11.66 -7.13 -13.17
C ILE A 149 11.67 -7.88 -11.84
N THR A 150 10.47 -8.20 -11.33
CA THR A 150 10.32 -9.09 -10.17
C THR A 150 9.73 -10.41 -10.64
N VAL A 151 10.43 -11.50 -10.38
CA VAL A 151 10.07 -12.85 -10.83
C VAL A 151 10.07 -13.83 -9.67
N LYS A 152 9.25 -14.86 -9.78
CA LYS A 152 9.27 -16.01 -8.86
C LYS A 152 10.14 -17.10 -9.47
N ARG A 153 11.16 -17.54 -8.75
CA ARG A 153 12.03 -18.66 -9.15
C ARG A 153 11.93 -19.78 -8.13
N GLU A 154 12.21 -20.99 -8.58
CA GLU A 154 12.60 -22.08 -7.71
C GLU A 154 14.11 -22.02 -7.53
N ILE A 155 14.57 -22.07 -6.29
CA ILE A 155 15.98 -22.08 -5.92
C ILE A 155 16.28 -23.36 -5.15
N THR A 156 17.54 -23.80 -5.22
CA THR A 156 18.06 -24.91 -4.42
C THR A 156 19.18 -24.38 -3.53
N THR A 157 19.17 -24.77 -2.27
CA THR A 157 20.17 -24.40 -1.25
C THR A 157 20.30 -25.55 -0.25
N THR A 158 21.23 -25.50 0.71
CA THR A 158 21.32 -26.51 1.77
C THR A 158 20.38 -26.17 2.94
N GLN A 159 20.03 -27.16 3.76
CA GLN A 159 19.26 -26.89 4.99
C GLN A 159 20.00 -25.90 5.91
N HIS A 160 21.33 -26.04 6.01
CA HIS A 160 22.18 -25.14 6.78
C HIS A 160 22.07 -23.68 6.31
N ASP A 161 22.34 -23.43 5.02
CA ASP A 161 22.28 -22.09 4.44
C ASP A 161 20.88 -21.48 4.52
N LEU A 162 19.85 -22.29 4.26
CA LEU A 162 18.46 -21.86 4.37
C LEU A 162 18.10 -21.44 5.79
N ASN A 163 18.53 -22.19 6.80
CA ASN A 163 18.29 -21.84 8.20
C ASN A 163 19.03 -20.54 8.56
N THR A 164 20.29 -20.39 8.15
CA THR A 164 21.06 -19.16 8.40
C THR A 164 20.37 -17.93 7.80
N ASP A 165 19.98 -17.98 6.52
CA ASP A 165 19.23 -16.89 5.88
C ASP A 165 17.84 -16.71 6.52
N PHE A 166 17.19 -17.79 6.98
CA PHE A 166 15.90 -17.71 7.66
C PHE A 166 15.99 -16.91 8.96
N GLN A 167 16.98 -17.20 9.82
CA GLN A 167 17.17 -16.49 11.09
C GLN A 167 17.52 -15.01 10.87
N GLU A 168 18.38 -14.70 9.89
CA GLU A 168 18.74 -13.33 9.54
C GLU A 168 17.50 -12.55 9.02
N ARG A 169 16.72 -13.16 8.13
CA ARG A 169 15.49 -12.53 7.63
C ARG A 169 14.45 -12.39 8.73
N LEU A 170 14.34 -13.34 9.65
CA LEU A 170 13.44 -13.27 10.80
C LEU A 170 13.82 -12.09 11.71
N LEU A 171 15.12 -11.83 11.92
CA LEU A 171 15.61 -10.65 12.63
C LEU A 171 15.12 -9.35 11.99
N HIS A 172 15.23 -9.23 10.66
CA HIS A 172 14.73 -8.06 9.94
C HIS A 172 13.20 -7.98 9.84
N PHE A 173 12.52 -9.13 9.90
CA PHE A 173 11.07 -9.23 9.85
C PHE A 173 10.41 -8.69 11.10
N LYS A 174 11.01 -8.89 12.28
CA LYS A 174 10.57 -8.28 13.56
C LYS A 174 10.32 -6.77 13.43
N ARG A 175 11.34 -6.05 12.95
CA ARG A 175 11.26 -4.59 12.70
C ARG A 175 10.15 -4.24 11.72
N HIS A 176 10.01 -5.03 10.65
CA HIS A 176 9.00 -4.80 9.62
C HIS A 176 7.57 -4.91 10.20
N VAL A 177 7.28 -5.98 10.96
CA VAL A 177 5.97 -6.18 11.61
C VAL A 177 5.70 -5.09 12.65
N PHE A 178 6.70 -4.76 13.47
CA PHE A 178 6.59 -3.68 14.45
C PHE A 178 6.23 -2.34 13.78
N ASN A 179 6.93 -1.97 12.71
CA ASN A 179 6.67 -0.73 11.99
C ASN A 179 5.23 -0.66 11.46
N ILE A 180 4.74 -1.74 10.84
CA ILE A 180 3.35 -1.82 10.35
C ILE A 180 2.38 -1.49 11.49
N ASN A 181 2.49 -2.24 12.59
CA ASN A 181 1.58 -2.09 13.73
C ASN A 181 1.66 -0.69 14.34
N TRP A 182 2.88 -0.21 14.59
CA TRP A 182 3.12 1.09 15.19
C TRP A 182 2.59 2.24 14.31
N GLN A 183 2.89 2.23 13.02
CA GLN A 183 2.50 3.30 12.09
C GLN A 183 0.98 3.32 11.87
N PHE A 184 0.32 2.15 11.78
CA PHE A 184 -1.14 2.10 11.73
C PHE A 184 -1.80 2.61 13.00
N ASN A 185 -1.24 2.32 14.17
CA ASN A 185 -1.72 2.87 15.43
C ASN A 185 -1.52 4.38 15.49
N ALA A 186 -0.32 4.88 15.13
CA ALA A 186 -0.04 6.31 15.06
C ALA A 186 -0.99 7.05 14.10
N TYR A 187 -1.28 6.47 12.93
CA TYR A 187 -2.26 7.00 11.99
C TYR A 187 -3.68 7.08 12.60
N ARG A 188 -4.12 6.00 13.27
CA ARG A 188 -5.46 5.96 13.90
C ARG A 188 -5.58 6.99 15.02
N GLU A 189 -4.57 7.09 15.87
CA GLU A 189 -4.55 8.04 16.98
C GLU A 189 -4.47 9.48 16.49
N LEU A 190 -3.61 9.78 15.50
CA LEU A 190 -3.58 11.10 14.87
C LEU A 190 -4.95 11.48 14.31
N ARG A 191 -5.58 10.59 13.53
CA ARG A 191 -6.89 10.84 12.94
C ARG A 191 -7.99 11.09 13.99
N ARG A 192 -7.91 10.42 15.15
CA ARG A 192 -8.87 10.59 16.27
C ARG A 192 -8.63 11.87 17.07
N SER A 193 -7.40 12.35 17.12
CA SER A 193 -6.97 13.45 17.99
C SER A 193 -6.69 14.77 17.26
N LEU A 194 -7.05 14.87 15.97
CA LEU A 194 -6.91 16.10 15.19
C LEU A 194 -7.55 17.29 15.91
N LYS A 195 -6.77 18.36 16.07
CA LYS A 195 -7.25 19.63 16.60
C LYS A 195 -7.91 20.49 15.52
N HIS A 196 -8.66 21.51 15.94
CA HIS A 196 -9.39 22.39 15.02
C HIS A 196 -8.50 23.06 13.96
N ASN A 197 -7.23 23.31 14.26
CA ASN A 197 -6.23 23.91 13.38
C ASN A 197 -5.35 22.87 12.66
N GLU A 198 -5.66 21.59 12.78
CA GLU A 198 -4.93 20.47 12.15
C GLU A 198 -5.82 19.79 11.10
N SER A 199 -5.19 19.28 10.04
CA SER A 199 -5.85 18.37 9.11
C SER A 199 -4.91 17.26 8.65
N LEU A 200 -5.47 16.13 8.23
CA LEU A 200 -4.75 14.96 7.75
C LEU A 200 -5.13 14.63 6.31
N LEU A 201 -4.15 14.66 5.43
CA LEU A 201 -4.22 14.16 4.06
C LEU A 201 -3.65 12.73 4.01
N HIS A 202 -4.51 11.75 3.83
CA HIS A 202 -4.10 10.38 3.48
C HIS A 202 -4.15 10.26 1.95
N ILE A 203 -3.01 10.03 1.31
CA ILE A 203 -2.87 10.06 -0.16
C ILE A 203 -2.17 8.82 -0.68
N ASP A 204 -2.55 8.42 -1.90
CA ASP A 204 -1.85 7.38 -2.66
C ASP A 204 -2.09 7.52 -4.17
N PHE A 205 -1.18 6.98 -4.99
CA PHE A 205 -1.44 6.77 -6.40
C PHE A 205 -2.19 5.48 -6.60
N SER A 206 -3.39 5.59 -7.18
CA SER A 206 -4.08 4.40 -7.66
C SER A 206 -3.40 3.93 -8.95
N GLU A 207 -3.40 2.62 -9.20
CA GLU A 207 -2.95 2.03 -10.48
C GLU A 207 -3.49 2.82 -11.68
N ASN A 208 -2.67 3.07 -12.70
CA ASN A 208 -3.14 3.86 -13.84
C ASN A 208 -4.41 3.26 -14.47
N TYR A 209 -5.34 4.12 -14.88
CA TYR A 209 -6.49 3.69 -15.64
C TYR A 209 -6.08 3.54 -17.11
N SER A 210 -6.14 2.32 -17.64
CA SER A 210 -6.07 2.13 -19.09
C SER A 210 -7.34 2.66 -19.73
N CYS A 211 -7.19 3.69 -20.56
CA CYS A 211 -8.24 4.29 -21.39
C CYS A 211 -8.74 3.27 -22.42
N LYS A 212 -10.04 3.29 -22.71
CA LYS A 212 -10.74 2.25 -23.49
C LYS A 212 -11.87 2.86 -24.28
N TYR A 213 -12.16 2.25 -25.42
CA TYR A 213 -13.38 2.50 -26.17
C TYR A 213 -14.43 1.47 -25.80
N SER A 214 -15.69 1.84 -26.00
CA SER A 214 -16.82 0.93 -25.83
C SER A 214 -16.86 -0.16 -26.91
N GLN A 215 -16.32 0.14 -28.10
CA GLN A 215 -16.09 -0.80 -29.19
C GLN A 215 -14.70 -0.53 -29.78
N GLU A 216 -13.90 -1.58 -29.94
CA GLU A 216 -12.52 -1.48 -30.44
C GLU A 216 -12.32 -2.36 -31.67
N ILE A 217 -11.70 -1.80 -32.70
CA ILE A 217 -11.20 -2.60 -33.83
C ILE A 217 -9.97 -3.41 -33.39
N GLN A 218 -9.71 -4.53 -34.06
CA GLN A 218 -8.65 -5.46 -33.69
C GLN A 218 -7.25 -4.83 -33.57
N SER A 219 -6.96 -3.78 -34.36
CA SER A 219 -5.68 -3.07 -34.32
C SER A 219 -5.48 -2.20 -33.07
N VAL A 220 -6.56 -1.77 -32.41
CA VAL A 220 -6.50 -0.98 -31.16
C VAL A 220 -6.31 -1.90 -29.95
N HIS A 221 -6.81 -3.14 -30.02
CA HIS A 221 -6.74 -4.13 -28.94
C HIS A 221 -5.31 -4.53 -28.54
N PHE A 222 -4.32 -4.38 -29.44
CA PHE A 222 -2.92 -4.62 -29.12
C PHE A 222 -2.35 -3.40 -28.36
N GLY A 223 -2.03 -3.63 -27.07
CA GLY A 223 -1.83 -2.66 -25.99
C GLY A 223 -0.87 -1.46 -26.15
N GLY A 224 -0.29 -1.22 -27.33
CA GLY A 224 0.53 -0.04 -27.62
C GLY A 224 -0.26 1.26 -27.83
N SER A 225 -1.54 1.16 -28.18
CA SER A 225 -2.39 2.32 -28.52
C SER A 225 -3.24 2.85 -27.36
N HIS A 226 -3.35 2.11 -26.25
CA HIS A 226 -4.16 2.53 -25.12
C HIS A 226 -3.43 3.57 -24.28
N GLN A 227 -3.98 4.79 -24.26
CA GLN A 227 -3.52 5.81 -23.32
C GLN A 227 -3.78 5.35 -21.88
N GLN A 228 -3.03 5.92 -20.95
CA GLN A 228 -3.22 5.68 -19.52
C GLN A 228 -3.35 7.00 -18.80
N ALA A 229 -4.30 7.07 -17.86
CA ALA A 229 -4.45 8.20 -16.97
C ALA A 229 -3.91 7.83 -15.58
N SER A 230 -3.13 8.72 -14.97
CA SER A 230 -2.73 8.63 -13.57
C SER A 230 -3.81 9.20 -12.67
N LEU A 231 -4.08 8.51 -11.55
CA LEU A 231 -5.06 8.92 -10.55
C LEU A 231 -4.36 9.05 -9.20
N HIS A 232 -4.11 10.28 -8.76
CA HIS A 232 -3.65 10.55 -7.41
C HIS A 232 -4.85 10.79 -6.51
N THR A 233 -5.08 9.86 -5.59
CA THR A 233 -6.29 9.75 -4.78
C THR A 233 -6.00 10.10 -3.34
N GLY A 234 -6.98 10.66 -2.64
CA GLY A 234 -6.79 10.97 -1.24
C GLY A 234 -8.07 11.21 -0.46
N VAL A 235 -7.88 11.30 0.86
CA VAL A 235 -8.92 11.63 1.83
C VAL A 235 -8.36 12.67 2.78
N LEU A 236 -9.07 13.79 2.88
CA LEU A 236 -8.84 14.85 3.84
C LEU A 236 -9.72 14.61 5.07
N TYR A 237 -9.08 14.58 6.24
CA TYR A 237 -9.73 14.53 7.55
C TYR A 237 -9.50 15.85 8.29
N THR A 238 -10.56 16.36 8.89
CA THR A 238 -10.57 17.55 9.75
C THR A 238 -11.12 17.18 11.13
N ALA A 239 -10.86 18.03 12.12
CA ALA A 239 -11.39 17.85 13.46
C ALA A 239 -12.93 17.98 13.53
N GLY A 240 -13.51 17.52 14.65
CA GLY A 240 -14.93 17.72 14.94
C GLY A 240 -15.88 16.69 14.31
N GLY A 241 -15.38 15.53 13.86
CA GLY A 241 -16.23 14.44 13.39
C GLY A 241 -16.91 14.69 12.04
N GLN A 242 -16.45 15.69 11.29
CA GLN A 242 -16.95 15.97 9.95
C GLN A 242 -16.73 14.77 9.02
N ALA A 243 -17.64 14.61 8.05
CA ALA A 243 -17.48 13.58 7.04
C ALA A 243 -16.16 13.79 6.28
N PRO A 244 -15.35 12.73 6.09
CA PRO A 244 -14.08 12.86 5.38
C PRO A 244 -14.31 13.37 3.96
N HIS A 245 -13.49 14.32 3.53
CA HIS A 245 -13.55 14.87 2.19
C HIS A 245 -12.66 14.04 1.26
N THR A 246 -13.26 13.34 0.29
CA THR A 246 -12.53 12.49 -0.65
C THR A 246 -12.25 13.23 -1.95
N PHE A 247 -11.06 13.04 -2.50
CA PHE A 247 -10.66 13.70 -3.74
C PHE A 247 -9.82 12.79 -4.64
N CYS A 248 -9.79 13.14 -5.93
CA CYS A 248 -8.88 12.55 -6.90
C CYS A 248 -8.46 13.60 -7.92
N SER A 249 -7.16 13.69 -8.14
CA SER A 249 -6.60 14.42 -9.28
C SER A 249 -6.24 13.45 -10.40
N ILE A 250 -6.57 13.82 -11.64
CA ILE A 250 -6.41 13.00 -12.85
C ILE A 250 -5.45 13.72 -13.78
N SER A 251 -4.46 12.99 -14.33
CA SER A 251 -3.49 13.54 -15.28
C SER A 251 -3.21 12.58 -16.44
N PRO A 252 -2.93 13.08 -17.66
CA PRO A 252 -2.35 12.27 -18.73
C PRO A 252 -0.90 11.87 -18.46
N SER A 253 -0.18 12.59 -17.60
CA SER A 253 1.21 12.28 -17.28
C SER A 253 1.30 11.06 -16.38
N ARG A 254 2.21 10.13 -16.71
CA ARG A 254 2.46 8.89 -15.95
C ARG A 254 3.56 9.04 -14.90
N ARG A 255 4.03 10.26 -14.69
CA ARG A 255 5.11 10.57 -13.74
C ARG A 255 4.59 10.43 -12.32
N HIS A 256 5.37 9.78 -11.47
CA HIS A 256 5.13 9.65 -10.03
C HIS A 256 6.31 10.19 -9.21
N ASP A 257 7.13 11.05 -9.83
CA ASP A 257 8.23 11.74 -9.18
C ASP A 257 7.72 12.91 -8.33
N PRO A 258 8.59 13.55 -7.52
CA PRO A 258 8.18 14.62 -6.62
C PRO A 258 7.47 15.78 -7.32
N VAL A 259 7.90 16.15 -8.52
CA VAL A 259 7.29 17.27 -9.26
C VAL A 259 5.82 16.96 -9.56
N ALA A 260 5.56 15.74 -10.05
CA ALA A 260 4.21 15.27 -10.32
C ALA A 260 3.36 15.16 -9.04
N ILE A 261 3.93 14.62 -7.94
CA ILE A 261 3.25 14.55 -6.63
C ILE A 261 2.75 15.93 -6.21
N TRP A 262 3.61 16.95 -6.27
CA TRP A 262 3.24 18.28 -5.81
C TRP A 262 2.29 18.99 -6.77
N ALA A 263 2.39 18.79 -8.09
CA ALA A 263 1.39 19.28 -9.04
C ALA A 263 0.00 18.67 -8.76
N HIS A 264 -0.05 17.40 -8.37
CA HIS A 264 -1.28 16.75 -7.93
C HIS A 264 -1.80 17.25 -6.57
N LEU A 265 -0.93 17.78 -5.70
CA LEU A 265 -1.31 18.33 -4.40
C LEU A 265 -1.71 19.80 -4.44
N ASP A 266 -1.19 20.60 -5.36
CA ASP A 266 -1.50 22.03 -5.49
C ASP A 266 -3.00 22.38 -5.40
N PRO A 267 -3.91 21.77 -6.20
CA PRO A 267 -5.33 22.07 -6.09
C PRO A 267 -5.93 21.68 -4.73
N ILE A 268 -5.39 20.64 -4.09
CA ILE A 268 -5.87 20.13 -2.81
C ILE A 268 -5.45 21.09 -1.69
N LEU A 269 -4.22 21.62 -1.73
CA LEU A 269 -3.74 22.61 -0.78
C LEU A 269 -4.61 23.88 -0.84
N LYS A 270 -4.98 24.33 -2.05
CA LYS A 270 -5.91 25.46 -2.22
C LYS A 270 -7.26 25.18 -1.58
N VAL A 271 -7.84 24.01 -1.82
CA VAL A 271 -9.13 23.60 -1.21
C VAL A 271 -9.05 23.60 0.32
N VAL A 272 -7.96 23.09 0.90
CA VAL A 272 -7.75 23.13 2.35
C VAL A 272 -7.73 24.57 2.86
N ARG A 273 -7.03 25.48 2.16
CA ARG A 273 -6.95 26.91 2.56
C ARG A 273 -8.29 27.63 2.42
N GLU A 274 -9.05 27.35 1.36
CA GLU A 274 -10.33 28.01 1.08
C GLU A 274 -11.45 27.52 2.01
N ARG A 275 -11.55 26.20 2.23
CA ARG A 275 -12.65 25.60 3.00
C ARG A 275 -12.35 25.44 4.49
N HIS A 276 -11.06 25.41 4.84
CA HIS A 276 -10.61 25.24 6.23
C HIS A 276 -9.50 26.26 6.57
N PRO A 277 -9.80 27.58 6.49
CA PRO A 277 -8.80 28.63 6.67
C PRO A 277 -8.10 28.61 8.05
N GLN A 278 -8.76 28.02 9.05
CA GLN A 278 -8.23 27.82 10.40
C GLN A 278 -7.10 26.78 10.47
N VAL A 279 -6.98 25.89 9.47
CA VAL A 279 -5.95 24.84 9.46
C VAL A 279 -4.59 25.50 9.26
N SER A 280 -3.73 25.41 10.26
CA SER A 280 -2.35 25.88 10.21
C SER A 280 -1.32 24.75 10.16
N ILE A 281 -1.72 23.55 10.58
CA ILE A 281 -0.85 22.37 10.67
C ILE A 281 -1.38 21.29 9.72
N LEU A 282 -0.53 20.80 8.82
CA LEU A 282 -0.90 19.79 7.83
C LEU A 282 -0.14 18.49 8.09
N HIS A 283 -0.90 17.40 8.22
CA HIS A 283 -0.36 16.06 8.31
C HIS A 283 -0.56 15.33 7.00
N PHE A 284 0.48 14.66 6.51
CA PHE A 284 0.40 13.73 5.39
C PHE A 284 0.62 12.30 5.87
N PHE A 285 -0.09 11.36 5.25
CA PHE A 285 0.18 9.93 5.32
C PHE A 285 0.14 9.34 3.91
N SER A 286 1.17 8.59 3.55
CA SER A 286 1.29 7.89 2.26
C SER A 286 2.01 6.56 2.41
N ASP A 287 2.06 5.74 1.35
CA ASP A 287 2.99 4.61 1.31
C ASP A 287 4.46 5.10 1.33
N GLY A 288 5.37 4.24 1.74
CA GLY A 288 6.79 4.55 1.96
C GLY A 288 7.81 4.12 0.90
N PRO A 289 7.50 3.79 -0.37
CA PRO A 289 8.54 3.41 -1.31
C PRO A 289 9.46 4.61 -1.62
N ALA A 290 10.77 4.36 -1.64
CA ALA A 290 11.77 5.38 -1.90
C ALA A 290 11.78 5.90 -3.35
N THR A 291 11.07 5.23 -4.25
CA THR A 291 10.89 5.63 -5.64
C THR A 291 9.81 6.69 -5.84
N GLN A 292 8.99 6.96 -4.81
CA GLN A 292 7.86 7.91 -4.87
C GLN A 292 7.88 8.88 -3.68
N TYR A 293 7.08 8.67 -2.62
CA TYR A 293 6.91 9.67 -1.57
C TYR A 293 8.12 9.82 -0.63
N ARG A 294 8.85 8.72 -0.34
CA ARG A 294 9.97 8.75 0.62
C ARG A 294 11.31 9.01 -0.07
N GLN A 295 11.45 10.19 -0.69
CA GLN A 295 12.64 10.56 -1.43
C GLN A 295 13.05 12.03 -1.24
N LYS A 296 14.34 12.33 -1.49
CA LYS A 296 14.94 13.65 -1.28
C LYS A 296 14.16 14.80 -1.93
N GLY A 297 13.66 14.60 -3.14
CA GLY A 297 12.93 15.64 -3.85
C GLY A 297 11.57 15.94 -3.24
N ASN A 298 10.89 14.93 -2.70
CA ASN A 298 9.64 15.14 -1.99
C ASN A 298 9.88 15.91 -0.69
N PHE A 299 10.99 15.65 0.01
CA PHE A 299 11.36 16.41 1.22
C PHE A 299 11.70 17.87 0.91
N PHE A 300 12.33 18.17 -0.22
CA PHE A 300 12.57 19.55 -0.65
C PHE A 300 11.27 20.32 -0.89
N TYR A 301 10.32 19.73 -1.62
CA TYR A 301 9.04 20.38 -1.83
C TYR A 301 8.21 20.47 -0.54
N LEU A 302 8.31 19.47 0.33
CA LEU A 302 7.68 19.49 1.65
C LEU A 302 8.13 20.68 2.50
N SER A 303 9.41 21.06 2.41
CA SER A 303 9.95 22.21 3.13
C SER A 303 9.68 23.55 2.45
N THR A 304 8.97 23.59 1.33
CA THR A 304 8.75 24.83 0.54
C THR A 304 7.29 25.05 0.17
N GLU A 305 6.67 24.15 -0.61
CA GLU A 305 5.37 24.38 -1.24
C GLU A 305 4.22 24.63 -0.25
N PRO A 306 4.04 23.84 0.83
CA PRO A 306 2.97 24.12 1.79
C PRO A 306 3.11 25.48 2.48
N TYR A 307 4.33 25.91 2.77
CA TYR A 307 4.59 27.19 3.44
C TYR A 307 4.22 28.37 2.54
N LYS A 308 4.41 28.24 1.21
CA LYS A 308 3.92 29.21 0.22
C LYS A 308 2.39 29.33 0.24
N CYS A 309 1.69 28.25 0.59
CA CYS A 309 0.23 28.26 0.78
C CYS A 309 -0.22 28.80 2.16
N GLY A 310 0.71 29.20 3.04
CA GLY A 310 0.41 29.80 4.34
C GLY A 310 0.25 28.79 5.50
N PHE A 311 0.62 27.52 5.31
CA PHE A 311 0.70 26.57 6.43
C PHE A 311 1.94 26.86 7.30
N LYS A 312 1.82 26.64 8.62
CA LYS A 312 2.87 26.95 9.60
C LYS A 312 3.72 25.75 10.00
N GLU A 313 3.13 24.56 9.97
CA GLU A 313 3.82 23.32 10.32
C GLU A 313 3.33 22.18 9.44
N ILE A 314 4.26 21.37 8.95
CA ILE A 314 3.95 20.21 8.11
C ILE A 314 4.61 18.96 8.68
N ARG A 315 3.87 17.86 8.75
CA ARG A 315 4.38 16.54 9.12
C ARG A 315 4.01 15.52 8.06
N TRP A 316 4.98 14.83 7.49
CA TRP A 316 4.73 13.73 6.55
C TRP A 316 5.15 12.40 7.16
N ASN A 317 4.19 11.51 7.33
CA ASN A 317 4.39 10.18 7.88
C ASN A 317 4.21 9.13 6.78
N PHE A 318 4.84 7.98 6.95
CA PHE A 318 4.82 6.89 5.98
C PHE A 318 4.31 5.61 6.61
N PHE A 319 3.53 4.86 5.86
CA PHE A 319 3.33 3.44 6.14
C PHE A 319 4.54 2.62 5.69
N GLU A 320 4.72 1.46 6.31
CA GLU A 320 5.74 0.50 5.97
C GLU A 320 5.47 0.01 4.54
N ALA A 321 6.54 -0.05 3.74
CA ALA A 321 6.42 -0.28 2.31
C ALA A 321 5.59 -1.54 1.99
N SER A 322 4.68 -1.41 1.02
CA SER A 322 3.72 -2.45 0.61
C SER A 322 2.60 -2.75 1.61
N HIS A 323 2.49 -1.98 2.70
CA HIS A 323 1.41 -2.11 3.69
C HIS A 323 0.58 -0.83 3.85
N GLY A 324 0.81 0.21 3.04
CA GLY A 324 0.06 1.47 3.07
C GLY A 324 -1.37 1.43 2.50
N LYS A 325 -1.92 0.25 2.20
CA LYS A 325 -3.29 0.14 1.67
C LYS A 325 -4.30 0.80 2.62
N GLY A 326 -5.14 1.67 2.08
CA GLY A 326 -5.91 2.61 2.87
C GLY A 326 -7.19 3.13 2.22
N ALA A 327 -7.70 4.23 2.78
CA ALA A 327 -8.89 4.89 2.25
C ALA A 327 -8.72 5.41 0.80
N PRO A 328 -7.55 5.92 0.37
CA PRO A 328 -7.32 6.35 -1.02
C PRO A 328 -7.58 5.25 -2.06
N ASP A 329 -7.22 4.00 -1.78
CA ASP A 329 -7.51 2.86 -2.66
C ASP A 329 -9.00 2.72 -2.95
N GLY A 330 -9.85 2.99 -1.95
CA GLY A 330 -11.30 2.97 -2.08
C GLY A 330 -11.80 4.03 -3.07
N VAL A 331 -11.23 5.23 -3.01
CA VAL A 331 -11.53 6.35 -3.91
C VAL A 331 -11.18 5.97 -5.35
N GLY A 332 -9.94 5.53 -5.60
CA GLY A 332 -9.51 5.08 -6.92
C GLY A 332 -10.32 3.87 -7.44
N GLY A 333 -10.73 2.99 -6.53
CA GLY A 333 -11.61 1.86 -6.82
C GLY A 333 -13.00 2.27 -7.30
N VAL A 334 -13.62 3.27 -6.66
CA VAL A 334 -14.93 3.81 -7.06
C VAL A 334 -14.84 4.48 -8.42
N LEU A 335 -13.90 5.39 -8.62
CA LEU A 335 -13.77 6.15 -9.87
C LEU A 335 -13.52 5.24 -11.07
N LYS A 336 -12.58 4.30 -10.96
CA LYS A 336 -12.27 3.41 -12.07
C LYS A 336 -13.40 2.42 -12.39
N ARG A 337 -14.21 2.04 -11.39
CA ARG A 337 -15.46 1.28 -11.64
C ARG A 337 -16.49 2.11 -12.38
N SER A 338 -16.63 3.39 -12.01
CA SER A 338 -17.54 4.30 -12.71
C SER A 338 -17.12 4.49 -14.16
N ALA A 339 -15.82 4.66 -14.42
CA ALA A 339 -15.25 4.72 -15.77
C ALA A 339 -15.48 3.42 -16.56
N ASP A 340 -15.17 2.26 -15.99
CA ASP A 340 -15.44 0.96 -16.63
C ASP A 340 -16.94 0.77 -16.94
N ARG A 341 -17.84 1.28 -16.09
CA ARG A 341 -19.30 1.23 -16.32
C ARG A 341 -19.72 2.15 -17.48
N ILE A 342 -19.15 3.35 -17.60
CA ILE A 342 -19.40 4.24 -18.74
C ILE A 342 -19.04 3.53 -20.05
N VAL A 343 -17.86 2.90 -20.10
CA VAL A 343 -17.40 2.11 -21.25
C VAL A 343 -18.33 0.95 -21.57
N ALA A 344 -18.75 0.20 -20.55
CA ALA A 344 -19.68 -0.91 -20.71
C ALA A 344 -21.09 -0.49 -21.22
N HIS A 345 -21.46 0.78 -21.09
CA HIS A 345 -22.72 1.32 -21.58
C HIS A 345 -22.58 2.14 -22.88
N GLY A 346 -21.53 1.90 -23.66
CA GLY A 346 -21.35 2.53 -24.98
C GLY A 346 -20.61 3.87 -24.96
N GLY A 347 -20.01 4.27 -23.84
CA GLY A 347 -19.28 5.53 -23.73
C GLY A 347 -17.78 5.38 -23.86
N ASP A 348 -17.14 6.12 -24.76
CA ASP A 348 -15.68 6.00 -24.92
C ASP A 348 -14.89 6.85 -23.92
N ILE A 349 -13.73 6.37 -23.48
CA ILE A 349 -12.78 7.09 -22.63
C ILE A 349 -11.40 6.97 -23.29
N PRO A 350 -11.10 7.76 -24.33
CA PRO A 350 -9.85 7.64 -25.10
C PRO A 350 -8.62 8.18 -24.35
N ASP A 351 -8.81 9.13 -23.44
CA ASP A 351 -7.72 9.87 -22.79
C ASP A 351 -8.09 10.32 -21.36
N ALA A 352 -7.13 10.93 -20.67
CA ALA A 352 -7.31 11.40 -19.29
C ALA A 352 -8.31 12.56 -19.17
N GLN A 353 -8.44 13.41 -20.18
CA GLN A 353 -9.38 14.54 -20.20
C GLN A 353 -10.81 14.00 -20.26
N SER A 354 -11.08 13.09 -21.18
CA SER A 354 -12.35 12.37 -21.31
C SER A 354 -12.69 11.60 -20.04
N LEU A 355 -11.71 10.97 -19.40
CA LEU A 355 -11.90 10.31 -18.11
C LEU A 355 -12.37 11.31 -17.05
N TYR A 356 -11.71 12.46 -16.94
CA TYR A 356 -12.08 13.52 -16.00
C TYR A 356 -13.48 14.05 -16.26
N ASP A 357 -13.79 14.47 -17.49
CA ASP A 357 -15.07 15.09 -17.84
C ASP A 357 -16.24 14.14 -17.60
N LYS A 358 -16.08 12.86 -17.99
CA LYS A 358 -17.12 11.85 -17.79
C LYS A 358 -17.28 11.44 -16.34
N LEU A 359 -16.23 11.44 -15.53
CA LEU A 359 -16.36 11.20 -14.10
C LEU A 359 -16.95 12.41 -13.37
N LYS A 360 -16.64 13.62 -13.82
CA LYS A 360 -17.19 14.87 -13.27
C LYS A 360 -18.69 14.98 -13.50
N SER A 361 -19.18 14.55 -14.66
CA SER A 361 -20.61 14.58 -14.99
C SER A 361 -21.47 13.58 -14.19
N LEU A 362 -20.86 12.58 -13.54
CA LEU A 362 -21.57 11.61 -12.69
C LEU A 362 -21.96 12.17 -11.31
N ASP A 363 -21.54 13.40 -10.98
CA ASP A 363 -21.80 14.07 -9.70
C ASP A 363 -21.52 13.18 -8.48
N THR A 364 -20.32 12.58 -8.46
CA THR A 364 -19.92 11.70 -7.36
C THR A 364 -19.51 12.52 -6.13
N SER A 365 -19.57 11.92 -4.95
CA SER A 365 -19.07 12.54 -3.71
C SER A 365 -17.55 12.76 -3.68
N VAL A 366 -16.81 12.23 -4.66
CA VAL A 366 -15.36 12.43 -4.79
C VAL A 366 -15.11 13.72 -5.57
N GLU A 367 -14.40 14.67 -4.98
CA GLU A 367 -14.02 15.88 -5.70
C GLU A 367 -12.90 15.60 -6.71
N LEU A 368 -13.13 16.01 -7.95
CA LEU A 368 -12.22 15.76 -9.06
C LEU A 368 -11.48 17.02 -9.49
N PHE A 369 -10.17 16.86 -9.69
CA PHE A 369 -9.27 17.86 -10.26
C PHE A 369 -8.61 17.30 -11.52
N PHE A 370 -8.42 18.15 -12.53
CA PHE A 370 -7.63 17.81 -13.70
C PHE A 370 -6.27 18.49 -13.60
N VAL A 371 -5.20 17.72 -13.77
CA VAL A 371 -3.81 18.21 -13.72
C VAL A 371 -3.18 17.96 -15.10
N PRO A 372 -3.15 18.97 -15.97
CA PRO A 372 -2.57 18.83 -17.30
C PRO A 372 -1.05 18.65 -17.20
N GLU A 373 -0.46 18.03 -18.22
CA GLU A 373 0.98 17.74 -18.23
C GLU A 373 1.84 19.01 -18.10
N ARG A 374 1.42 20.11 -18.72
CA ARG A 374 2.08 21.42 -18.61
C ARG A 374 2.24 21.91 -17.16
N ASP A 375 1.31 21.59 -16.26
CA ASP A 375 1.37 22.02 -14.87
C ASP A 375 2.47 21.23 -14.13
N ILE A 376 2.67 19.96 -14.50
CA ILE A 376 3.77 19.12 -14.00
C ILE A 376 5.11 19.59 -14.57
N GLU A 377 5.16 19.93 -15.86
CA GLU A 377 6.38 20.39 -16.53
C GLU A 377 6.83 21.79 -16.07
N SER A 378 5.88 22.67 -15.75
CA SER A 378 6.16 24.04 -15.32
C SER A 378 6.76 24.13 -13.91
N LYS A 379 6.58 23.11 -13.06
CA LYS A 379 7.16 23.09 -11.72
C LYS A 379 8.67 22.90 -11.81
N THR A 380 9.40 23.86 -11.22
CA THR A 380 10.86 23.86 -11.18
C THR A 380 11.38 22.57 -10.57
N GLN A 381 12.23 21.84 -11.28
CA GLN A 381 12.86 20.63 -10.75
C GLN A 381 13.63 20.94 -9.46
N VAL A 382 13.68 19.96 -8.57
CA VAL A 382 14.44 20.05 -7.32
C VAL A 382 15.89 20.41 -7.66
N PRO A 383 16.45 21.51 -7.11
CA PRO A 383 17.83 21.89 -7.38
C PRO A 383 18.76 20.70 -7.13
N ALA A 384 19.71 20.49 -8.03
CA ALA A 384 20.80 19.55 -7.76
C ALA A 384 21.47 20.00 -6.46
N ILE A 385 21.44 19.13 -5.43
CA ILE A 385 22.23 19.34 -4.23
C ILE A 385 23.68 19.24 -4.68
N ALA A 386 24.36 20.37 -4.82
CA ALA A 386 25.81 20.38 -4.88
C ALA A 386 26.27 19.67 -3.61
N ALA A 387 27.05 18.60 -3.75
CA ALA A 387 27.66 17.95 -2.60
C ALA A 387 28.37 19.05 -1.81
N LEU A 388 27.94 19.28 -0.56
CA LEU A 388 28.74 20.07 0.36
C LEU A 388 30.10 19.40 0.37
N SER A 389 31.11 20.06 -0.20
CA SER A 389 32.49 19.64 -0.02
C SER A 389 32.67 19.56 1.48
N VAL A 390 32.78 18.35 2.00
CA VAL A 390 33.19 18.14 3.38
C VAL A 390 34.55 18.82 3.45
N CYS A 391 34.61 20.02 4.02
CA CYS A 391 35.86 20.57 4.49
C CYS A 391 36.34 19.58 5.53
N THR A 392 37.21 18.67 5.12
CA THR A 392 38.19 18.05 5.99
C THR A 392 38.96 19.21 6.62
N ALA A 393 38.49 19.66 7.78
CA ALA A 393 39.34 20.35 8.72
C ALA A 393 40.44 19.35 9.10
N MET A 394 41.60 19.52 8.46
CA MET A 394 42.84 18.88 8.87
C MET A 394 43.39 19.65 10.09
N ALA A 395 43.83 18.86 11.07
CA ALA A 395 44.63 19.18 12.26
C ALA A 395 43.91 19.93 13.39
#